data_AF-A0A2H3CDP5-F1
#
_entry.id   AF-A0A2H3CDP5-F1
#
_cell.length_a   1.000
_cell.length_b   1.000
_cell.length_c   1.000
_cell.angle_alpha   90.00
_cell.angle_beta   90.00
_cell.angle_gamma   90.00
#
_symmetry.space_group_name_H-M   'P 1'
#
loop_
_entity.id
_entity.type
_entity.pdbx_description
1 polymer ?
#
loop_
_entity_poly.entity_id
_entity_poly.type
_entity_poly.pdbx_seq_one_letter_code
_entity_poly.pdbx_strand_id
1 'polypeptide(L)'
;MGSQRKTAVTVHSSGSAPSALYKKAHAPIDTSLFLEDILEEGEKLVAHPGTSQYSIGGVSTCGLASLNFARLLFDKEREGVCGAALLEDIALVQSVEDTVSISSQWPNDLHLEVENIASAPIFDRSMKMVRCIYGKPTFRRFHEMLRYLESASRNTCVAVITRPPEIITCAKIPTPDENIFVIFDTHPRPAHPDGSGITYLSTIKKTAQRLSEILSLDKDLLAESDLQWQVQLLANFSAHIFVPNEKWDTDRDNLTQALLGSSLTILALQAQLSDLTSSVREATQATNRLEKENVGLQETVERLRERLRTETRRPPPQATQRPEPRRTEWLWLPWQSQQASTSTASTNKVVKEQDYGQSLEYAFSLQREFDEENRRLERERLALHATAQAVFDCSICLDTFPMDDAARVPGCKHLSCRDCLRQHVLTTLHDHRFPIFCPLCTGGNTKSVLSQSLIHDIGMSEKDYHIWEELQLSAFSILMHCRQCQSSTFVDRTEYQESKIITCPLPGCSHTWCKSCSQTIDTAPGAPEHSCDGTSELDHLMKERGWKYCPGCRTPVQKDGGCHHMTCTSPGCNSHFCYVCGNMIVQSALQDEIRNAIGEHYRNCMLFEVPAE
;
A
#
# COMPACT_ATOMS: atom_id res chain seq x y z
N MET A 1 14.57 -34.28 -48.12
CA MET A 1 13.99 -33.08 -48.79
C MET A 1 13.16 -32.33 -47.76
N GLY A 2 13.11 -31.00 -47.80
CA GLY A 2 12.36 -30.18 -46.82
C GLY A 2 13.23 -29.16 -46.09
N SER A 3 13.77 -28.19 -46.83
CA SER A 3 14.41 -27.01 -46.23
C SER A 3 13.35 -25.92 -46.04
N GLN A 4 13.24 -25.36 -44.83
CA GLN A 4 12.47 -24.14 -44.59
C GLN A 4 13.38 -22.98 -44.21
N ARG A 5 13.30 -21.93 -45.02
CA ARG A 5 14.06 -20.68 -44.90
C ARG A 5 13.53 -19.87 -43.71
N LYS A 6 14.41 -19.39 -42.84
CA LYS A 6 14.13 -18.21 -42.01
C LYS A 6 14.59 -16.96 -42.79
N THR A 7 13.68 -16.03 -43.02
CA THR A 7 13.95 -14.74 -43.64
C THR A 7 14.67 -13.80 -42.68
N ALA A 8 15.84 -13.31 -43.07
CA ALA A 8 16.51 -12.22 -42.37
C ALA A 8 15.89 -10.87 -42.77
N VAL A 9 15.61 -10.01 -41.78
CA VAL A 9 15.26 -8.60 -42.00
C VAL A 9 16.49 -7.77 -41.67
N THR A 10 17.19 -7.29 -42.69
CA THR A 10 18.30 -6.34 -42.55
C THR A 10 17.75 -4.93 -42.39
N VAL A 11 17.93 -4.33 -41.21
CA VAL A 11 17.78 -2.89 -41.02
C VAL A 11 19.16 -2.26 -41.05
N HIS A 12 19.48 -1.56 -42.14
CA HIS A 12 20.64 -0.66 -42.16
C HIS A 12 20.30 0.61 -41.38
N SER A 13 21.14 0.96 -40.40
CA SER A 13 21.28 2.33 -39.93
C SER A 13 22.75 2.72 -39.90
N SER A 14 23.02 3.98 -40.20
CA SER A 14 24.33 4.49 -40.57
C SER A 14 25.25 4.72 -39.37
N GLY A 15 26.41 4.06 -39.36
CA GLY A 15 27.45 4.35 -38.37
C GLY A 15 28.09 5.72 -38.60
N SER A 16 27.89 6.64 -37.66
CA SER A 16 28.83 7.73 -37.36
C SER A 16 29.75 7.25 -36.23
N ALA A 17 31.06 7.43 -36.39
CA ALA A 17 32.06 6.87 -35.47
C ALA A 17 32.23 7.71 -34.19
N PRO A 18 32.20 7.10 -33.00
CA PRO A 18 32.78 7.68 -31.79
C PRO A 18 34.30 7.49 -31.72
N SER A 19 34.94 8.31 -30.89
CA SER A 19 36.39 8.52 -30.82
C SER A 19 37.23 7.34 -30.32
N ALA A 20 38.53 7.38 -30.67
CA ALA A 20 39.54 6.37 -30.38
C ALA A 20 39.98 6.29 -28.91
N LEU A 21 39.09 5.81 -28.03
CA LEU A 21 39.43 5.42 -26.64
C LEU A 21 39.15 3.94 -26.32
N TYR A 22 38.34 3.25 -27.12
CA TYR A 22 38.09 1.81 -26.96
C TYR A 22 39.19 0.94 -27.58
N LYS A 23 40.32 0.77 -26.87
CA LYS A 23 41.29 -0.32 -27.11
C LYS A 23 42.25 -0.57 -25.95
N LYS A 24 41.75 -1.14 -24.85
CA LYS A 24 42.54 -1.90 -23.85
C LYS A 24 41.63 -2.88 -23.10
N ALA A 25 41.28 -3.98 -23.78
CA ALA A 25 40.74 -5.17 -23.13
C ALA A 25 41.90 -6.12 -22.79
N HIS A 26 41.84 -6.77 -21.63
CA HIS A 26 42.81 -7.75 -21.13
C HIS A 26 44.26 -7.23 -20.95
N ALA A 27 44.45 -6.42 -19.90
CA ALA A 27 45.69 -6.47 -19.13
C ALA A 27 45.43 -7.30 -17.86
N PRO A 28 46.38 -8.13 -17.37
CA PRO A 28 46.31 -8.59 -15.99
C PRO A 28 46.32 -7.37 -15.07
N ILE A 29 45.52 -7.40 -14.00
CA ILE A 29 45.57 -6.37 -12.97
C ILE A 29 46.95 -6.45 -12.32
N ASP A 30 47.75 -5.39 -12.44
CA ASP A 30 49.00 -5.28 -11.69
C ASP A 30 48.63 -4.96 -10.24
N THR A 31 48.64 -6.00 -9.40
CA THR A 31 48.20 -5.92 -8.01
C THR A 31 49.13 -5.08 -7.14
N SER A 32 50.37 -4.83 -7.58
CA SER A 32 51.37 -4.14 -6.77
C SER A 32 51.06 -2.67 -6.45
N LEU A 33 50.19 -2.02 -7.24
CA LEU A 33 49.84 -0.60 -7.13
C LEU A 33 48.32 -0.35 -7.09
N PHE A 34 47.50 -1.40 -6.95
CA PHE A 34 46.04 -1.28 -7.15
C PHE A 34 45.35 -0.27 -6.22
N LEU A 35 45.79 -0.20 -4.96
CA LEU A 35 45.34 0.79 -3.99
C LEU A 35 45.88 2.20 -4.29
N GLU A 36 47.14 2.33 -4.69
CA GLU A 36 47.76 3.61 -5.01
C GLU A 36 47.04 4.30 -6.19
N ASP A 37 46.70 3.55 -7.25
CA ASP A 37 45.86 4.04 -8.36
C ASP A 37 44.52 4.62 -7.86
N ILE A 38 43.86 3.93 -6.92
CA ILE A 38 42.56 4.35 -6.34
C ILE A 38 42.74 5.63 -5.52
N LEU A 39 43.87 5.83 -4.86
CA LEU A 39 44.15 7.03 -4.08
C LEU A 39 44.51 8.22 -4.98
N GLU A 40 45.31 8.01 -6.03
CA GLU A 40 45.73 9.05 -6.97
C GLU A 40 44.59 9.54 -7.88
N GLU A 41 43.87 8.64 -8.56
CA GLU A 41 42.73 9.00 -9.42
C GLU A 41 41.48 9.30 -8.58
N GLY A 42 41.35 8.66 -7.41
CA GLY A 42 40.25 8.79 -6.47
C GLY A 42 38.92 8.17 -6.91
N GLU A 43 38.84 7.64 -8.14
CA GLU A 43 37.77 6.76 -8.62
C GLU A 43 38.37 5.77 -9.63
N LYS A 44 38.10 4.47 -9.47
CA LYS A 44 38.53 3.41 -10.40
C LYS A 44 37.35 2.51 -10.71
N LEU A 45 37.08 2.22 -11.99
CA LEU A 45 36.00 1.32 -12.42
C LEU A 45 36.59 0.04 -13.00
N VAL A 46 36.17 -1.11 -12.46
CA VAL A 46 36.41 -2.44 -13.03
C VAL A 46 35.08 -2.98 -13.54
N ALA A 47 35.03 -3.41 -14.81
CA ALA A 47 33.82 -3.92 -15.45
C ALA A 47 34.09 -5.30 -16.06
N HIS A 48 33.17 -6.25 -15.86
CA HIS A 48 33.30 -7.64 -16.32
C HIS A 48 32.17 -8.00 -17.30
N PRO A 49 32.37 -7.86 -18.63
CA PRO A 49 31.36 -8.18 -19.64
C PRO A 49 30.88 -9.63 -19.53
N GLY A 50 29.58 -9.85 -19.75
CA GLY A 50 28.92 -11.16 -19.64
C GLY A 50 28.33 -11.48 -18.26
N THR A 51 28.73 -10.76 -17.20
CA THR A 51 28.26 -10.96 -15.82
C THR A 51 27.02 -10.14 -15.44
N SER A 52 26.25 -9.63 -16.42
CA SER A 52 25.06 -8.82 -16.15
C SER A 52 23.94 -9.67 -15.55
N GLN A 53 23.08 -9.06 -14.73
CA GLN A 53 21.87 -9.71 -14.23
C GLN A 53 21.00 -10.27 -15.38
N TYR A 54 20.93 -9.58 -16.52
CA TYR A 54 20.10 -9.98 -17.66
C TYR A 54 20.70 -11.07 -18.56
N SER A 55 22.00 -11.37 -18.46
CA SER A 55 22.62 -12.50 -19.17
C SER A 55 22.54 -13.81 -18.40
N ILE A 56 22.22 -13.75 -17.09
CA ILE A 56 22.35 -14.89 -16.16
C ILE A 56 21.05 -15.18 -15.38
N GLY A 57 20.13 -14.21 -15.20
CA GLY A 57 18.91 -14.37 -14.39
C GLY A 57 17.74 -13.46 -14.78
N GLY A 58 16.62 -13.65 -14.07
CA GLY A 58 15.36 -12.92 -14.29
C GLY A 58 15.35 -11.48 -13.77
N VAL A 59 14.24 -10.78 -14.01
CA VAL A 59 14.09 -9.30 -13.90
C VAL A 59 14.33 -8.75 -12.47
N SER A 60 14.29 -9.59 -11.43
CA SER A 60 14.47 -9.19 -10.03
C SER A 60 15.67 -9.83 -9.31
N THR A 61 16.69 -10.27 -10.03
CA THR A 61 17.85 -10.97 -9.42
C THR A 61 18.91 -10.05 -8.79
N CYS A 62 18.84 -8.73 -9.03
CA CYS A 62 19.76 -7.72 -8.48
C CYS A 62 19.90 -7.76 -6.95
N GLY A 63 18.81 -8.02 -6.21
CA GLY A 63 18.81 -8.12 -4.74
C GLY A 63 19.55 -9.36 -4.22
N LEU A 64 19.44 -10.49 -4.92
CA LEU A 64 20.15 -11.73 -4.58
C LEU A 64 21.65 -11.57 -4.81
N ALA A 65 22.05 -11.02 -5.96
CA ALA A 65 23.45 -10.73 -6.25
C ALA A 65 24.03 -9.70 -5.25
N SER A 66 23.28 -8.66 -4.90
CA SER A 66 23.68 -7.62 -3.95
C SER A 66 23.94 -8.17 -2.54
N LEU A 67 23.05 -9.03 -2.02
CA LEU A 67 23.21 -9.66 -0.70
C LEU A 67 24.26 -10.79 -0.71
N ASN A 68 24.44 -11.50 -1.82
CA ASN A 68 25.51 -12.49 -1.97
C ASN A 68 26.90 -11.82 -2.06
N PHE A 69 27.01 -10.66 -2.72
CA PHE A 69 28.22 -9.82 -2.68
C PHE A 69 28.55 -9.41 -1.24
N ALA A 70 27.56 -8.90 -0.50
CA ALA A 70 27.72 -8.52 0.90
C ALA A 70 28.21 -9.70 1.76
N ARG A 71 27.60 -10.88 1.60
CA ARG A 71 28.00 -12.11 2.29
C ARG A 71 29.44 -12.52 1.96
N LEU A 72 29.78 -12.65 0.67
CA LEU A 72 31.12 -13.06 0.23
C LEU A 72 32.20 -12.11 0.73
N LEU A 73 31.93 -10.80 0.75
CA LEU A 73 32.84 -9.80 1.29
C LEU A 73 33.11 -10.00 2.80
N PHE A 74 32.09 -10.32 3.60
CA PHE A 74 32.26 -10.63 5.02
C PHE A 74 32.94 -11.98 5.26
N ASP A 75 32.68 -12.99 4.43
CA ASP A 75 33.32 -14.30 4.56
C ASP A 75 34.83 -14.21 4.22
N LYS A 76 35.22 -13.41 3.21
CA LYS A 76 36.63 -13.10 2.90
C LYS A 76 37.33 -12.33 4.02
N GLU A 77 36.66 -11.36 4.65
CA GLU A 77 37.20 -10.65 5.83
C GLU A 77 37.43 -11.61 7.01
N ARG A 78 36.56 -12.60 7.22
CA ARG A 78 36.74 -13.66 8.25
C ARG A 78 37.90 -14.59 7.93
N GLU A 79 38.10 -14.92 6.65
CA GLU A 79 39.26 -15.71 6.17
C GLU A 79 40.59 -14.94 6.31
N GLY A 80 40.56 -13.67 6.73
CA GLY A 80 41.74 -12.83 6.96
C GLY A 80 42.15 -11.98 5.77
N VAL A 81 41.35 -11.94 4.70
CA VAL A 81 41.59 -11.10 3.53
C VAL A 81 41.04 -9.70 3.80
N CYS A 82 41.94 -8.74 4.06
CA CYS A 82 41.60 -7.39 4.51
C CYS A 82 42.34 -6.31 3.68
N GLY A 83 41.82 -5.08 3.69
CA GLY A 83 42.48 -3.93 3.07
C GLY A 83 42.69 -4.09 1.56
N ALA A 84 43.90 -3.77 1.06
CA ALA A 84 44.24 -3.86 -0.37
C ALA A 84 43.97 -5.23 -0.98
N ALA A 85 44.35 -6.32 -0.29
CA ALA A 85 44.12 -7.69 -0.76
C ALA A 85 42.63 -8.02 -0.96
N LEU A 86 41.74 -7.42 -0.16
CA LEU A 86 40.29 -7.58 -0.31
C LEU A 86 39.75 -6.78 -1.50
N LEU A 87 40.29 -5.58 -1.75
CA LEU A 87 39.95 -4.75 -2.91
C LEU A 87 40.39 -5.42 -4.23
N GLU A 88 41.53 -6.11 -4.23
CA GLU A 88 42.02 -6.90 -5.37
C GLU A 88 41.21 -8.17 -5.58
N ASP A 89 40.91 -8.93 -4.52
CA ASP A 89 40.14 -10.18 -4.60
C ASP A 89 38.74 -9.96 -5.18
N ILE A 90 38.03 -8.91 -4.74
CA ILE A 90 36.71 -8.57 -5.31
C ILE A 90 36.78 -8.00 -6.72
N ALA A 91 37.94 -7.50 -7.18
CA ALA A 91 38.14 -7.05 -8.56
C ALA A 91 38.25 -8.22 -9.56
N LEU A 92 38.51 -9.45 -9.10
CA LEU A 92 38.65 -10.63 -9.95
C LEU A 92 37.31 -11.04 -10.59
N VAL A 93 37.38 -11.51 -11.84
CA VAL A 93 36.19 -12.00 -12.57
C VAL A 93 35.51 -13.16 -11.84
N GLN A 94 36.28 -14.07 -11.23
CA GLN A 94 35.77 -15.21 -10.47
C GLN A 94 34.88 -14.75 -9.29
N SER A 95 35.30 -13.73 -8.55
CA SER A 95 34.55 -13.19 -7.41
C SER A 95 33.21 -12.57 -7.84
N VAL A 96 33.15 -12.00 -9.05
CA VAL A 96 31.92 -11.48 -9.65
C VAL A 96 31.03 -12.60 -10.18
N GLU A 97 31.60 -13.63 -10.81
CA GLU A 97 30.87 -14.84 -11.22
C GLU A 97 30.26 -15.55 -10.01
N ASP A 98 31.03 -15.77 -8.94
CA ASP A 98 30.56 -16.37 -7.68
C ASP A 98 29.45 -15.53 -7.03
N THR A 99 29.57 -14.20 -7.08
CA THR A 99 28.56 -13.25 -6.61
C THR A 99 27.23 -13.40 -7.37
N VAL A 100 27.28 -13.42 -8.71
CA VAL A 100 26.09 -13.45 -9.58
C VAL A 100 25.54 -14.87 -9.73
N SER A 101 26.33 -15.92 -9.46
CA SER A 101 25.96 -17.34 -9.63
C SER A 101 24.64 -17.73 -8.96
N ILE A 102 24.32 -17.17 -7.79
CA ILE A 102 23.07 -17.40 -7.06
C ILE A 102 21.83 -17.00 -7.88
N SER A 103 21.97 -15.98 -8.73
CA SER A 103 20.90 -15.47 -9.61
C SER A 103 20.53 -16.46 -10.71
N SER A 104 21.49 -17.26 -11.18
CA SER A 104 21.26 -18.32 -12.19
C SER A 104 20.43 -19.49 -11.64
N GLN A 105 20.46 -19.69 -10.33
CA GLN A 105 19.79 -20.80 -9.64
C GLN A 105 18.36 -20.42 -9.20
N TRP A 106 17.96 -19.17 -9.39
CA TRP A 106 16.65 -18.66 -8.99
C TRP A 106 15.67 -18.69 -10.19
N PRO A 107 14.65 -19.57 -10.19
CA PRO A 107 13.83 -19.83 -11.37
C PRO A 107 12.61 -18.91 -11.54
N ASN A 108 12.41 -17.95 -10.63
CA ASN A 108 11.16 -17.17 -10.52
C ASN A 108 11.38 -15.67 -10.80
N ASP A 109 10.53 -15.05 -11.63
CA ASP A 109 10.53 -13.59 -11.86
C ASP A 109 9.84 -12.77 -10.75
N LEU A 110 9.68 -13.33 -9.54
CA LEU A 110 9.06 -12.64 -8.41
C LEU A 110 9.97 -11.54 -7.87
N HIS A 111 9.41 -10.34 -7.65
CA HIS A 111 10.13 -9.25 -7.00
C HIS A 111 10.30 -9.53 -5.50
N LEU A 112 11.54 -9.67 -5.05
CA LEU A 112 11.87 -9.94 -3.65
C LEU A 112 12.44 -8.67 -2.98
N GLU A 113 11.82 -8.27 -1.87
CA GLU A 113 12.35 -7.21 -1.00
C GLU A 113 13.62 -7.68 -0.27
N VAL A 114 14.54 -6.75 0.00
CA VAL A 114 15.86 -7.03 0.61
C VAL A 114 15.70 -7.70 1.98
N GLU A 115 14.70 -7.30 2.76
CA GLU A 115 14.34 -7.89 4.06
C GLU A 115 13.99 -9.38 3.93
N ASN A 116 13.17 -9.73 2.93
CA ASN A 116 12.73 -11.10 2.70
C ASN A 116 13.89 -11.98 2.25
N ILE A 117 14.77 -11.48 1.36
CA ILE A 117 15.98 -12.20 0.97
C ILE A 117 16.92 -12.37 2.18
N ALA A 118 17.20 -11.30 2.92
CA ALA A 118 18.10 -11.31 4.06
C ALA A 118 17.65 -12.25 5.20
N SER A 119 16.34 -12.51 5.32
CA SER A 119 15.78 -13.49 6.27
C SER A 119 16.14 -14.95 5.95
N ALA A 120 16.65 -15.26 4.76
CA ALA A 120 17.03 -16.63 4.41
C ALA A 120 18.19 -17.10 5.30
N PRO A 121 18.21 -18.36 5.78
CA PRO A 121 19.18 -18.81 6.78
C PRO A 121 20.66 -18.65 6.42
N ILE A 122 21.00 -18.58 5.14
CA ILE A 122 22.37 -18.31 4.68
C ILE A 122 22.81 -16.87 4.92
N PHE A 123 21.88 -15.90 4.85
CA PHE A 123 22.16 -14.47 5.01
C PHE A 123 22.00 -14.00 6.46
N ASP A 124 20.88 -14.35 7.12
CA ASP A 124 20.61 -14.01 8.53
C ASP A 124 21.73 -14.51 9.47
N ARG A 125 22.28 -15.69 9.17
CA ARG A 125 23.42 -16.22 9.93
C ARG A 125 24.73 -15.52 9.60
N SER A 126 25.03 -15.26 8.32
CA SER A 126 26.32 -14.69 7.92
C SER A 126 26.47 -13.20 8.22
N MET A 127 25.37 -12.43 8.21
CA MET A 127 25.41 -10.97 8.39
C MET A 127 24.20 -10.46 9.15
N LYS A 128 24.38 -9.37 9.89
CA LYS A 128 23.34 -8.77 10.73
C LYS A 128 22.96 -7.40 10.20
N MET A 129 21.68 -7.19 9.93
CA MET A 129 21.14 -5.85 9.66
C MET A 129 21.17 -5.02 10.95
N VAL A 130 21.78 -3.83 10.92
CA VAL A 130 21.88 -2.93 12.08
C VAL A 130 21.00 -1.68 11.96
N ARG A 131 20.66 -1.26 10.74
CA ARG A 131 19.82 -0.09 10.48
C ARG A 131 19.24 -0.13 9.08
N CYS A 132 18.06 0.44 8.88
CA CYS A 132 17.59 0.87 7.57
C CYS A 132 17.50 2.40 7.53
N ILE A 133 17.88 3.00 6.40
CA ILE A 133 17.86 4.44 6.15
C ILE A 133 17.01 4.72 4.91
N TYR A 134 15.93 5.47 5.09
CA TYR A 134 15.05 5.89 3.99
C TYR A 134 15.29 7.38 3.63
N GLY A 135 15.08 7.76 2.38
CA GLY A 135 15.04 9.16 1.96
C GLY A 135 15.12 9.39 0.45
N LYS A 136 15.16 10.66 0.02
CA LYS A 136 15.29 11.01 -1.40
C LYS A 136 16.73 10.80 -1.89
N PRO A 137 16.95 10.25 -3.11
CA PRO A 137 18.27 10.02 -3.68
C PRO A 137 18.92 11.36 -4.02
N THR A 138 19.65 11.89 -3.04
CA THR A 138 20.26 13.23 -3.09
C THR A 138 21.64 13.16 -2.45
N PHE A 139 22.57 13.96 -2.97
CA PHE A 139 23.94 14.02 -2.48
C PHE A 139 24.01 14.14 -0.94
N ARG A 140 23.20 15.03 -0.35
CA ARG A 140 23.16 15.22 1.10
C ARG A 140 22.74 13.94 1.83
N ARG A 141 21.71 13.24 1.35
CA ARG A 141 21.18 12.05 2.03
C ARG A 141 22.10 10.84 1.87
N PHE A 142 22.73 10.65 0.71
CA PHE A 142 23.77 9.63 0.54
C PHE A 142 25.02 9.96 1.38
N HIS A 143 25.42 11.22 1.49
CA HIS A 143 26.52 11.62 2.37
C HIS A 143 26.21 11.38 3.87
N GLU A 144 24.98 11.63 4.33
CA GLU A 144 24.51 11.25 5.68
C GLU A 144 24.55 9.73 5.90
N MET A 145 24.10 8.94 4.91
CA MET A 145 24.11 7.47 4.94
C MET A 145 25.54 6.91 4.99
N LEU A 146 26.45 7.42 4.17
CA LEU A 146 27.86 6.99 4.11
C LEU A 146 28.63 7.37 5.38
N ARG A 147 28.34 8.54 5.97
CA ARG A 147 28.86 8.89 7.31
C ARG A 147 28.39 7.90 8.38
N TYR A 148 27.14 7.43 8.30
CA TYR A 148 26.67 6.37 9.19
C TYR A 148 27.40 5.05 8.92
N LEU A 149 27.54 4.64 7.65
CA LEU A 149 28.25 3.42 7.23
C LEU A 149 29.71 3.39 7.71
N GLU A 150 30.40 4.53 7.64
CA GLU A 150 31.75 4.73 8.19
C GLU A 150 31.80 4.51 9.71
N SER A 151 30.81 5.04 10.43
CA SER A 151 30.73 4.94 11.91
C SER A 151 30.17 3.62 12.44
N ALA A 152 29.54 2.80 11.60
CA ALA A 152 28.73 1.65 12.01
C ALA A 152 29.56 0.47 12.56
N SER A 153 30.75 0.23 11.98
CA SER A 153 31.76 -0.69 12.52
C SER A 153 33.16 -0.27 12.08
N ARG A 154 34.17 -0.72 12.83
CA ARG A 154 35.57 -0.60 12.46
C ARG A 154 35.88 -1.46 11.23
N ASN A 155 35.37 -2.69 11.24
CA ASN A 155 35.50 -3.67 10.16
C ASN A 155 34.64 -3.28 8.95
N THR A 156 34.63 -4.13 7.92
CA THR A 156 33.84 -3.92 6.71
C THR A 156 32.35 -3.76 7.03
N CYS A 157 31.70 -2.82 6.36
CA CYS A 157 30.27 -2.54 6.49
C CYS A 157 29.66 -2.45 5.10
N VAL A 158 28.41 -2.89 4.94
CA VAL A 158 27.75 -2.92 3.63
C VAL A 158 26.37 -2.27 3.71
N ALA A 159 26.07 -1.37 2.77
CA ALA A 159 24.74 -0.84 2.51
C ALA A 159 24.19 -1.47 1.23
N VAL A 160 23.10 -2.24 1.35
CA VAL A 160 22.30 -2.64 0.17
C VAL A 160 21.27 -1.54 -0.07
N ILE A 161 21.36 -0.89 -1.23
CA ILE A 161 20.58 0.30 -1.57
C ILE A 161 19.54 -0.09 -2.61
N THR A 162 18.26 0.05 -2.26
CA THR A 162 17.12 -0.25 -3.12
C THR A 162 16.41 1.03 -3.53
N ARG A 163 16.22 1.21 -4.83
CA ARG A 163 15.31 2.19 -5.42
C ARG A 163 14.65 1.49 -6.63
N PRO A 164 13.45 0.91 -6.49
CA PRO A 164 12.93 -0.03 -7.49
C PRO A 164 12.88 0.56 -8.90
N PRO A 165 13.27 -0.20 -9.94
CA PRO A 165 13.69 -1.62 -9.91
C PRO A 165 15.16 -1.87 -9.54
N GLU A 166 15.92 -0.83 -9.20
CA GLU A 166 17.37 -0.91 -9.01
C GLU A 166 17.75 -1.31 -7.59
N ILE A 167 18.62 -2.32 -7.47
CA ILE A 167 19.29 -2.69 -6.20
C ILE A 167 20.80 -2.76 -6.45
N ILE A 168 21.55 -1.96 -5.70
CA ILE A 168 23.02 -1.89 -5.77
C ILE A 168 23.63 -2.03 -4.38
N THR A 169 24.89 -2.45 -4.29
CA THR A 169 25.59 -2.59 -3.02
C THR A 169 26.70 -1.55 -2.88
N CYS A 170 26.77 -0.88 -1.73
CA CYS A 170 27.87 0.04 -1.38
C CYS A 170 28.56 -0.45 -0.10
N ALA A 171 29.79 -0.91 -0.20
CA ALA A 171 30.62 -1.34 0.92
C ALA A 171 31.60 -0.25 1.37
N LYS A 172 31.94 -0.24 2.66
CA LYS A 172 33.06 0.47 3.27
C LYS A 172 34.10 -0.56 3.68
N ILE A 173 35.26 -0.57 3.04
CA ILE A 173 36.38 -1.46 3.33
C ILE A 173 37.50 -0.64 3.99
N PRO A 174 37.87 -0.94 5.24
CA PRO A 174 38.97 -0.25 5.91
C PRO A 174 40.32 -0.68 5.33
N THR A 175 41.16 0.29 4.96
CA THR A 175 42.58 0.07 4.67
C THR A 175 43.44 0.70 5.78
N PRO A 176 44.77 0.47 5.83
CA PRO A 176 45.63 1.04 6.89
C PRO A 176 45.60 2.57 6.96
N ASP A 177 45.45 3.24 5.81
CA ASP A 177 45.55 4.70 5.70
C ASP A 177 44.17 5.38 5.64
N GLU A 178 43.22 4.84 4.87
CA GLU A 178 41.84 5.38 4.78
C GLU A 178 40.75 4.34 4.47
N ASN A 179 39.47 4.76 4.52
CA ASN A 179 38.32 3.92 4.18
C ASN A 179 38.02 4.02 2.67
N ILE A 180 38.17 2.91 1.94
CA ILE A 180 37.77 2.84 0.53
C ILE A 180 36.29 2.41 0.45
N PHE A 181 35.53 3.10 -0.40
CA PHE A 181 34.14 2.78 -0.69
C PHE A 181 34.03 2.05 -2.01
N VAL A 182 33.26 0.97 -2.04
CA VAL A 182 33.09 0.11 -3.22
C VAL A 182 31.62 0.01 -3.58
N ILE A 183 31.25 0.42 -4.80
CA ILE A 183 29.91 0.28 -5.35
C ILE A 183 29.90 -0.90 -6.33
N PHE A 184 29.12 -1.93 -6.03
CA PHE A 184 28.82 -3.03 -6.95
C PHE A 184 27.45 -2.80 -7.58
N ASP A 185 27.42 -2.68 -8.91
CA ASP A 185 26.21 -2.51 -9.71
C ASP A 185 26.12 -3.63 -10.77
N THR A 186 24.97 -4.30 -10.82
CA THR A 186 24.66 -5.40 -11.74
C THR A 186 23.83 -4.95 -12.95
N HIS A 187 23.42 -3.68 -12.97
CA HIS A 187 22.62 -3.07 -14.03
C HIS A 187 23.50 -2.66 -15.21
N PRO A 188 22.99 -2.73 -16.46
CA PRO A 188 23.68 -2.19 -17.61
C PRO A 188 23.78 -0.66 -17.50
N ARG A 189 24.99 -0.12 -17.52
CA ARG A 189 25.27 1.32 -17.49
C ARG A 189 26.04 1.76 -18.72
N PRO A 190 26.03 3.04 -19.12
CA PRO A 190 26.90 3.53 -20.20
C PRO A 190 28.40 3.21 -20.00
N ALA A 191 28.84 3.06 -18.75
CA ALA A 191 30.20 2.69 -18.38
C ALA A 191 30.47 1.17 -18.36
N HIS A 192 29.42 0.35 -18.30
CA HIS A 192 29.47 -1.12 -18.34
C HIS A 192 28.15 -1.66 -18.94
N PRO A 193 28.00 -1.64 -20.28
CA PRO A 193 26.71 -1.93 -20.91
C PRO A 193 26.30 -3.41 -20.85
N ASP A 194 27.28 -4.32 -20.84
CA ASP A 194 27.06 -5.77 -21.01
C ASP A 194 27.47 -6.61 -19.79
N GLY A 195 27.69 -6.01 -18.61
CA GLY A 195 28.26 -6.71 -17.45
C GLY A 195 28.12 -5.95 -16.14
N SER A 196 28.46 -6.60 -15.03
CA SER A 196 28.52 -5.96 -13.71
C SER A 196 29.74 -5.04 -13.59
N GLY A 197 29.56 -3.92 -12.88
CA GLY A 197 30.59 -2.93 -12.60
C GLY A 197 30.90 -2.81 -11.11
N ILE A 198 32.19 -2.73 -10.77
CA ILE A 198 32.69 -2.42 -9.44
C ILE A 198 33.42 -1.07 -9.50
N THR A 199 32.90 -0.08 -8.78
CA THR A 199 33.49 1.27 -8.70
C THR A 199 34.13 1.47 -7.33
N TYR A 200 35.44 1.71 -7.29
CA TYR A 200 36.22 2.00 -6.10
C TYR A 200 36.38 3.51 -5.95
N LEU A 201 36.10 4.07 -4.77
CA LEU A 201 36.11 5.50 -4.50
C LEU A 201 36.82 5.81 -3.17
N SER A 202 37.77 6.74 -3.18
CA SER A 202 38.58 7.10 -2.00
C SER A 202 37.83 7.97 -0.96
N THR A 203 36.70 8.59 -1.33
CA THR A 203 36.03 9.54 -0.42
C THR A 203 34.52 9.38 -0.38
N ILE A 204 33.94 9.62 0.80
CA ILE A 204 32.48 9.76 1.01
C ILE A 204 31.87 10.77 0.03
N LYS A 205 32.58 11.87 -0.28
CA LYS A 205 32.08 12.90 -1.21
C LYS A 205 31.94 12.36 -2.64
N LYS A 206 32.96 11.69 -3.19
CA LYS A 206 32.89 11.07 -4.51
C LYS A 206 31.80 9.98 -4.53
N THR A 207 31.76 9.13 -3.51
CA THR A 207 30.76 8.05 -3.38
C THR A 207 29.33 8.59 -3.33
N ALA A 208 29.06 9.63 -2.53
CA ALA A 208 27.74 10.26 -2.45
C ALA A 208 27.32 10.91 -3.77
N GLN A 209 28.26 11.49 -4.52
CA GLN A 209 28.01 12.02 -5.86
C GLN A 209 27.68 10.87 -6.82
N ARG A 210 28.50 9.82 -6.86
CA ARG A 210 28.32 8.66 -7.75
C ARG A 210 26.97 7.96 -7.53
N LEU A 211 26.59 7.74 -6.27
CA LEU A 211 25.27 7.21 -5.90
C LEU A 211 24.13 8.15 -6.34
N SER A 212 24.33 9.47 -6.26
CA SER A 212 23.33 10.46 -6.72
C SER A 212 23.18 10.48 -8.24
N GLU A 213 24.24 10.20 -9.00
CA GLU A 213 24.21 10.10 -10.46
C GLU A 213 23.52 8.81 -10.91
N ILE A 214 23.96 7.67 -10.37
CA ILE A 214 23.42 6.33 -10.70
C ILE A 214 21.94 6.27 -10.34
N LEU A 215 21.57 6.66 -9.12
CA LEU A 215 20.19 6.61 -8.62
C LEU A 215 19.45 7.95 -8.82
N SER A 216 19.81 8.73 -9.83
CA SER A 216 19.13 10.00 -10.15
C SER A 216 17.71 9.77 -10.67
N LEU A 217 16.81 10.71 -10.39
CA LEU A 217 15.41 10.61 -10.83
C LEU A 217 15.26 11.22 -12.22
N ASP A 218 14.97 10.36 -13.21
CA ASP A 218 14.71 10.80 -14.58
C ASP A 218 13.51 11.76 -14.61
N LYS A 219 13.72 12.91 -15.24
CA LYS A 219 12.73 13.99 -15.30
C LYS A 219 11.68 13.73 -16.37
N ASP A 220 11.99 12.91 -17.37
CA ASP A 220 11.08 12.67 -18.49
C ASP A 220 9.96 11.68 -18.06
N LEU A 221 10.24 10.76 -17.13
CA LEU A 221 9.24 9.90 -16.48
C LEU A 221 8.24 10.65 -15.56
N LEU A 222 8.53 11.91 -15.19
CA LEU A 222 7.60 12.76 -14.43
C LEU A 222 6.59 13.49 -15.31
N ALA A 223 6.76 13.45 -16.64
CA ALA A 223 5.91 14.19 -17.58
C ALA A 223 4.59 13.46 -17.94
N GLU A 224 4.50 12.15 -17.68
CA GLU A 224 3.28 11.36 -17.93
C GLU A 224 2.26 11.54 -16.79
N SER A 225 1.06 12.03 -17.13
CA SER A 225 0.05 12.50 -16.18
C SER A 225 -0.53 11.42 -15.26
N ASP A 226 -0.49 10.16 -15.67
CA ASP A 226 -1.32 9.11 -15.08
C ASP A 226 -0.61 8.33 -13.96
N LEU A 227 0.70 8.59 -13.75
CA LEU A 227 1.57 7.83 -12.86
C LEU A 227 2.03 8.59 -11.60
N GLN A 228 1.61 9.85 -11.39
CA GLN A 228 2.16 10.74 -10.35
C GLN A 228 2.24 10.12 -8.95
N TRP A 229 1.23 9.36 -8.51
CA TRP A 229 1.23 8.75 -7.17
C TRP A 229 2.13 7.52 -7.05
N GLN A 230 2.31 6.75 -8.14
CA GLN A 230 3.24 5.61 -8.17
C GLN A 230 4.69 6.09 -8.22
N VAL A 231 4.96 7.13 -9.02
CA VAL A 231 6.29 7.76 -9.09
C VAL A 231 6.71 8.35 -7.74
N GLN A 232 5.77 8.80 -6.92
CA GLN A 232 6.07 9.36 -5.59
C GLN A 232 6.49 8.31 -4.54
N LEU A 233 6.12 7.04 -4.71
CA LEU A 233 6.66 5.90 -3.95
C LEU A 233 8.06 5.50 -4.46
N LEU A 234 8.30 5.58 -5.77
CA LEU A 234 9.59 5.33 -6.44
C LEU A 234 10.62 6.49 -6.31
N ALA A 235 10.22 7.59 -5.67
CA ALA A 235 11.03 8.79 -5.50
C ALA A 235 12.01 8.74 -4.31
N ASN A 236 11.91 7.72 -3.46
CA ASN A 236 12.81 7.49 -2.33
C ASN A 236 13.64 6.22 -2.53
N PHE A 237 14.81 6.16 -1.91
CA PHE A 237 15.57 4.94 -1.72
C PHE A 237 15.44 4.44 -0.28
N SER A 238 15.64 3.14 -0.09
CA SER A 238 15.97 2.50 1.19
C SER A 238 17.41 1.99 1.14
N ALA A 239 18.12 2.07 2.26
CA ALA A 239 19.46 1.52 2.40
C ALA A 239 19.55 0.70 3.69
N HIS A 240 19.68 -0.62 3.52
CA HIS A 240 19.82 -1.59 4.60
C HIS A 240 21.29 -1.79 4.91
N ILE A 241 21.67 -1.43 6.14
CA ILE A 241 23.05 -1.46 6.60
C ILE A 241 23.31 -2.79 7.33
N PHE A 242 24.27 -3.55 6.82
CA PHE A 242 24.70 -4.83 7.32
C PHE A 242 26.15 -4.77 7.85
N VAL A 243 26.39 -5.56 8.89
CA VAL A 243 27.72 -5.81 9.49
C VAL A 243 27.93 -7.33 9.59
N PRO A 244 29.18 -7.82 9.65
CA PRO A 244 29.43 -9.25 9.86
C PRO A 244 28.81 -9.72 11.19
N ASN A 245 28.17 -10.88 11.17
CA ASN A 245 27.65 -11.51 12.39
C ASN A 245 28.81 -12.21 13.15
N GLU A 246 29.15 -11.71 14.34
CA GLU A 246 30.25 -12.23 15.17
C GLU A 246 30.07 -13.70 15.60
N LYS A 247 28.84 -14.23 15.56
CA LYS A 247 28.55 -15.63 15.91
C LYS A 247 28.74 -16.61 14.76
N TRP A 248 29.00 -16.12 13.55
CA TRP A 248 29.22 -16.94 12.36
C TRP A 248 30.72 -17.08 12.13
N ASP A 249 31.21 -18.28 12.42
CA ASP A 249 32.51 -18.79 11.99
C ASP A 249 32.29 -19.59 10.69
N THR A 250 33.27 -19.57 9.77
CA THR A 250 33.19 -20.25 8.46
C THR A 250 33.33 -21.77 8.58
N ASP A 251 33.46 -22.29 9.82
CA ASP A 251 33.58 -23.72 10.11
C ASP A 251 32.38 -24.55 9.62
N ARG A 252 32.65 -25.80 9.23
CA ARG A 252 31.75 -26.69 8.49
C ARG A 252 30.42 -26.94 9.21
N ASP A 253 30.42 -26.87 10.53
CA ASP A 253 29.24 -27.09 11.36
C ASP A 253 28.23 -25.93 11.26
N ASN A 254 28.67 -24.68 11.06
CA ASN A 254 27.78 -23.53 10.87
C ASN A 254 27.07 -23.58 9.52
N LEU A 255 27.79 -23.95 8.45
CA LEU A 255 27.19 -24.21 7.13
C LEU A 255 26.20 -25.39 7.20
N THR A 256 26.55 -26.47 7.91
CA THR A 256 25.66 -27.62 8.12
C THR A 256 24.38 -27.21 8.84
N GLN A 257 24.46 -26.38 9.88
CA GLN A 257 23.29 -25.84 10.55
C GLN A 257 22.46 -24.87 9.67
N ALA A 258 23.09 -24.09 8.79
CA ALA A 258 22.37 -23.23 7.85
C ALA A 258 21.58 -24.07 6.83
N LEU A 259 22.18 -25.14 6.30
CA LEU A 259 21.53 -26.10 5.41
C LEU A 259 20.38 -26.85 6.11
N LEU A 260 20.56 -27.25 7.37
CA LEU A 260 19.50 -27.83 8.20
C LEU A 260 18.36 -26.83 8.44
N GLY A 261 18.69 -25.56 8.74
CA GLY A 261 17.72 -24.48 8.89
C GLY A 261 16.88 -24.29 7.63
N SER A 262 17.51 -24.12 6.47
CA SER A 262 16.83 -24.03 5.17
C SER A 262 15.95 -25.26 4.89
N SER A 263 16.44 -26.46 5.21
CA SER A 263 15.68 -27.70 5.02
C SER A 263 14.42 -27.74 5.90
N LEU A 264 14.52 -27.30 7.16
CA LEU A 264 13.38 -27.20 8.08
C LEU A 264 12.38 -26.13 7.63
N THR A 265 12.84 -24.98 7.13
CA THR A 265 11.98 -23.95 6.55
C THR A 265 11.20 -24.48 5.34
N ILE A 266 11.86 -25.24 4.45
CA ILE A 266 11.19 -25.89 3.30
C ILE A 266 10.11 -26.87 3.78
N LEU A 267 10.40 -27.71 4.78
CA LEU A 267 9.41 -28.65 5.34
C LEU A 267 8.23 -27.92 5.99
N ALA A 268 8.47 -26.81 6.70
CA ALA A 268 7.41 -25.99 7.29
C ALA A 268 6.52 -25.35 6.21
N LEU A 269 7.11 -24.81 5.14
CA LEU A 269 6.37 -24.28 3.98
C LEU A 269 5.58 -25.36 3.25
N GLN A 270 6.12 -26.58 3.12
CA GLN A 270 5.39 -27.71 2.54
C GLN A 270 4.19 -28.13 3.41
N ALA A 271 4.32 -28.11 4.73
CA ALA A 271 3.20 -28.36 5.65
C ALA A 271 2.11 -27.28 5.51
N GLN A 272 2.49 -26.00 5.49
CA GLN A 272 1.58 -24.88 5.26
C GLN A 272 0.88 -24.94 3.90
N LEU A 273 1.60 -25.31 2.83
CA LEU A 273 1.01 -25.51 1.50
C LEU A 273 0.01 -26.66 1.47
N SER A 274 0.28 -27.77 2.19
CA SER A 274 -0.65 -28.88 2.31
C SER A 274 -1.92 -28.49 3.06
N ASP A 275 -1.78 -27.75 4.16
CA ASP A 275 -2.89 -27.24 4.98
C ASP A 275 -3.77 -26.26 4.17
N LEU A 276 -3.15 -25.25 3.55
CA LEU A 276 -3.82 -24.29 2.68
C LEU A 276 -4.51 -24.98 1.49
N THR A 277 -3.91 -26.03 0.92
CA THR A 277 -4.54 -26.82 -0.16
C THR A 277 -5.76 -27.59 0.35
N SER A 278 -5.76 -28.08 1.60
CA SER A 278 -6.96 -28.66 2.22
C SER A 278 -8.04 -27.60 2.41
N SER A 279 -7.70 -26.44 2.99
CA SER A 279 -8.64 -25.34 3.20
C SER A 279 -9.27 -24.85 1.88
N VAL A 280 -8.47 -24.70 0.82
CA VAL A 280 -8.96 -24.33 -0.52
C VAL A 280 -9.90 -25.40 -1.09
N ARG A 281 -9.58 -26.69 -0.91
CA ARG A 281 -10.44 -27.80 -1.34
C ARG A 281 -11.76 -27.82 -0.59
N GLU A 282 -11.74 -27.61 0.73
CA GLU A 282 -12.93 -27.57 1.58
C GLU A 282 -13.82 -26.36 1.23
N ALA A 283 -13.24 -25.18 1.10
CA ALA A 283 -13.93 -23.98 0.63
C ALA A 283 -14.56 -24.21 -0.77
N THR A 284 -13.83 -24.85 -1.69
CA THR A 284 -14.34 -25.20 -3.03
C THR A 284 -15.50 -26.20 -2.96
N GLN A 285 -15.49 -27.15 -2.02
CA GLN A 285 -16.63 -28.06 -1.82
C GLN A 285 -17.84 -27.35 -1.21
N ALA A 286 -17.61 -26.41 -0.28
CA ALA A 286 -18.66 -25.59 0.32
C ALA A 286 -19.34 -24.66 -0.71
N THR A 287 -18.58 -23.98 -1.58
CA THR A 287 -19.15 -23.15 -2.66
C THR A 287 -19.97 -23.99 -3.63
N ASN A 288 -19.44 -25.10 -4.13
CA ASN A 288 -20.17 -26.04 -5.01
C ASN A 288 -21.46 -26.58 -4.37
N ARG A 289 -21.51 -26.72 -3.04
CA ARG A 289 -22.73 -27.11 -2.31
C ARG A 289 -23.73 -25.95 -2.25
N LEU A 290 -23.29 -24.76 -1.85
CA LEU A 290 -24.13 -23.57 -1.75
C LEU A 290 -24.70 -23.15 -3.11
N GLU A 291 -23.96 -23.31 -4.21
CA GLU A 291 -24.46 -23.09 -5.57
C GLU A 291 -25.65 -24.01 -5.91
N LYS A 292 -25.56 -25.30 -5.57
CA LYS A 292 -26.67 -26.26 -5.76
C LYS A 292 -27.88 -25.93 -4.88
N GLU A 293 -27.65 -25.53 -3.63
CA GLU A 293 -28.72 -25.10 -2.72
C GLU A 293 -29.40 -23.81 -3.23
N ASN A 294 -28.62 -22.85 -3.76
CA ASN A 294 -29.12 -21.60 -4.33
C ASN A 294 -29.97 -21.85 -5.61
N VAL A 295 -29.53 -22.75 -6.50
CA VAL A 295 -30.33 -23.20 -7.66
C VAL A 295 -31.67 -23.80 -7.20
N GLY A 296 -31.66 -24.70 -6.21
CA GLY A 296 -32.89 -25.30 -5.67
C GLY A 296 -33.83 -24.28 -4.99
N LEU A 297 -33.28 -23.24 -4.36
CA LEU A 297 -34.05 -22.12 -3.83
C LEU A 297 -34.63 -21.25 -4.94
N GLN A 298 -33.89 -20.96 -6.01
CA GLN A 298 -34.38 -20.22 -7.18
C GLN A 298 -35.57 -20.94 -7.85
N GLU A 299 -35.47 -22.24 -8.10
CA GLU A 299 -36.60 -23.07 -8.59
C GLU A 299 -37.82 -23.00 -7.65
N THR A 300 -37.58 -22.93 -6.34
CA THR A 300 -38.64 -22.87 -5.33
C THR A 300 -39.32 -21.50 -5.32
N VAL A 301 -38.55 -20.41 -5.43
CA VAL A 301 -39.07 -19.05 -5.62
C VAL A 301 -39.88 -18.93 -6.91
N GLU A 302 -39.41 -19.51 -8.02
CA GLU A 302 -40.12 -19.51 -9.30
C GLU A 302 -41.46 -20.28 -9.21
N ARG A 303 -41.46 -21.47 -8.61
CA ARG A 303 -42.69 -22.23 -8.34
C ARG A 303 -43.68 -21.47 -7.46
N LEU A 304 -43.22 -20.73 -6.46
CA LEU A 304 -44.08 -19.90 -5.60
C LEU A 304 -44.64 -18.68 -6.35
N ARG A 305 -43.84 -18.04 -7.21
CA ARG A 305 -44.31 -16.94 -8.08
C ARG A 305 -45.41 -17.39 -9.04
N GLU A 306 -45.29 -18.59 -9.61
CA GLU A 306 -46.31 -19.12 -10.53
C GLU A 306 -47.59 -19.56 -9.81
N ARG A 307 -47.50 -20.05 -8.56
CA ARG A 307 -48.67 -20.25 -7.69
C ARG A 307 -49.40 -18.92 -7.42
N LEU A 308 -48.68 -17.86 -7.08
CA LEU A 308 -49.27 -16.54 -6.83
C LEU A 308 -49.97 -15.96 -8.09
N ARG A 309 -49.38 -16.16 -9.28
CA ARG A 309 -49.99 -15.79 -10.58
C ARG A 309 -51.26 -16.58 -10.90
N THR A 310 -51.34 -17.83 -10.49
CA THR A 310 -52.53 -18.67 -10.73
C THR A 310 -53.65 -18.40 -9.72
N GLU A 311 -53.32 -18.06 -8.46
CA GLU A 311 -54.30 -17.63 -7.47
C GLU A 311 -54.91 -16.26 -7.79
N THR A 312 -54.10 -15.28 -8.22
CA THR A 312 -54.57 -13.94 -8.64
C THR A 312 -55.43 -13.94 -9.92
N ARG A 313 -55.50 -15.07 -10.64
CA ARG A 313 -56.39 -15.27 -11.80
C ARG A 313 -57.75 -15.90 -11.47
N ARG A 314 -58.03 -16.30 -10.23
CA ARG A 314 -59.35 -16.82 -9.85
C ARG A 314 -60.36 -15.67 -9.70
N PRO A 315 -61.54 -15.71 -10.36
CA PRO A 315 -62.60 -14.73 -10.11
C PRO A 315 -63.17 -14.90 -8.69
N PRO A 316 -63.69 -13.83 -8.08
CA PRO A 316 -64.18 -13.88 -6.70
C PRO A 316 -65.38 -14.84 -6.56
N PRO A 317 -65.45 -15.66 -5.50
CA PRO A 317 -66.63 -16.48 -5.23
C PRO A 317 -67.85 -15.61 -4.95
N GLN A 318 -68.99 -15.94 -5.53
CA GLN A 318 -70.25 -15.29 -5.20
C GLN A 318 -70.63 -15.56 -3.73
N ALA A 319 -71.06 -14.53 -3.02
CA ALA A 319 -71.41 -14.62 -1.61
C ALA A 319 -72.70 -15.41 -1.39
N THR A 320 -72.59 -16.61 -0.82
CA THR A 320 -73.71 -17.33 -0.22
C THR A 320 -73.77 -17.06 1.29
N GLN A 321 -74.98 -16.87 1.80
CA GLN A 321 -75.26 -16.32 3.13
C GLN A 321 -74.93 -17.32 4.24
N ARG A 322 -74.35 -16.84 5.36
CA ARG A 322 -74.24 -17.57 6.63
C ARG A 322 -75.40 -17.22 7.57
N PRO A 323 -76.01 -18.18 8.28
CA PRO A 323 -76.83 -17.91 9.46
C PRO A 323 -75.96 -17.58 10.70
N GLU A 324 -76.57 -16.90 11.68
CA GLU A 324 -75.93 -16.43 12.93
C GLU A 324 -75.60 -17.55 13.95
N PRO A 325 -74.65 -17.30 14.88
CA PRO A 325 -74.34 -18.21 15.98
C PRO A 325 -75.24 -18.00 17.20
N ARG A 326 -75.52 -19.07 17.95
CA ARG A 326 -75.99 -18.99 19.35
C ARG A 326 -74.91 -19.49 20.31
N ARG A 327 -74.74 -18.76 21.42
CA ARG A 327 -73.92 -19.15 22.58
C ARG A 327 -74.47 -20.42 23.23
N THR A 328 -73.58 -21.24 23.80
CA THR A 328 -73.57 -21.55 25.24
C THR A 328 -72.23 -22.14 25.69
N GLU A 329 -72.09 -22.33 27.00
CA GLU A 329 -70.85 -22.38 27.77
C GLU A 329 -70.46 -23.78 28.31
N TRP A 330 -69.15 -23.94 28.54
CA TRP A 330 -68.49 -24.68 29.64
C TRP A 330 -68.59 -26.23 29.82
N LEU A 331 -67.40 -26.77 30.16
CA LEU A 331 -67.07 -27.92 31.05
C LEU A 331 -66.63 -29.28 30.45
N TRP A 332 -65.80 -29.96 31.27
CA TRP A 332 -64.93 -31.10 30.96
C TRP A 332 -65.47 -32.44 31.52
N LEU A 333 -64.76 -33.54 31.18
CA LEU A 333 -64.78 -34.91 31.75
C LEU A 333 -65.71 -35.92 31.01
N PRO A 334 -65.52 -37.26 31.20
CA PRO A 334 -64.36 -38.02 30.73
C PRO A 334 -64.74 -39.33 29.98
N TRP A 335 -63.78 -40.00 29.31
CA TRP A 335 -64.03 -41.24 28.57
C TRP A 335 -64.04 -42.50 29.47
N GLN A 336 -65.10 -43.31 29.37
CA GLN A 336 -65.19 -44.68 29.91
C GLN A 336 -65.64 -45.69 28.83
N SER A 337 -65.25 -46.94 29.04
CA SER A 337 -65.27 -48.04 28.06
C SER A 337 -66.63 -48.76 27.89
N GLN A 338 -66.83 -49.33 26.69
CA GLN A 338 -67.59 -50.58 26.43
C GLN A 338 -67.24 -51.07 25.00
N GLN A 339 -66.56 -52.21 24.83
CA GLN A 339 -67.09 -53.59 24.75
C GLN A 339 -67.91 -53.91 23.48
N ALA A 340 -67.37 -54.80 22.64
CA ALA A 340 -68.12 -55.66 21.73
C ALA A 340 -67.36 -56.98 21.46
N SER A 341 -68.05 -58.10 21.61
CA SER A 341 -67.63 -59.50 21.33
C SER A 341 -67.83 -59.86 19.83
N THR A 342 -67.41 -60.97 19.22
CA THR A 342 -67.39 -62.42 19.59
C THR A 342 -66.52 -63.28 18.62
N SER A 343 -65.93 -64.40 19.10
CA SER A 343 -65.68 -65.73 18.41
C SER A 343 -64.93 -65.77 17.04
N THR A 344 -64.03 -66.70 16.66
CA THR A 344 -63.68 -68.13 16.96
C THR A 344 -62.25 -68.41 16.42
N ALA A 345 -61.48 -69.48 16.72
CA ALA A 345 -61.48 -70.53 17.75
C ALA A 345 -60.18 -71.39 17.67
N SER A 346 -59.91 -72.20 18.71
CA SER A 346 -59.07 -73.42 18.77
C SER A 346 -57.67 -73.50 18.11
N THR A 347 -56.63 -73.58 18.96
CA THR A 347 -55.90 -74.87 19.13
C THR A 347 -55.23 -74.98 20.50
N ASN A 348 -55.27 -76.18 21.09
CA ASN A 348 -54.76 -76.46 22.44
C ASN A 348 -53.22 -76.56 22.49
N LYS A 349 -52.59 -75.86 23.44
CA LYS A 349 -51.31 -76.27 24.04
C LYS A 349 -51.29 -75.87 25.51
N VAL A 350 -51.42 -76.85 26.40
CA VAL A 350 -51.25 -76.67 27.84
C VAL A 350 -49.76 -76.46 28.12
N VAL A 351 -49.37 -75.20 28.31
CA VAL A 351 -48.06 -74.81 28.86
C VAL A 351 -48.27 -74.51 30.35
N LYS A 352 -47.34 -74.97 31.20
CA LYS A 352 -47.47 -74.86 32.66
C LYS A 352 -47.51 -73.38 33.10
N GLU A 353 -48.63 -72.95 33.69
CA GLU A 353 -48.85 -71.57 34.14
C GLU A 353 -47.93 -71.09 35.28
N GLN A 354 -47.18 -72.00 35.92
CA GLN A 354 -46.33 -71.67 37.08
C GLN A 354 -45.01 -70.94 36.74
N ASP A 355 -44.54 -71.00 35.50
CA ASP A 355 -43.24 -70.44 35.08
C ASP A 355 -43.35 -68.99 34.55
N TYR A 356 -44.54 -68.63 34.04
CA TYR A 356 -44.80 -67.30 33.48
C TYR A 356 -44.96 -66.22 34.57
N GLY A 357 -45.45 -66.58 35.76
CA GLY A 357 -45.60 -65.66 36.89
C GLY A 357 -44.26 -65.12 37.41
N GLN A 358 -43.30 -66.00 37.66
CA GLN A 358 -41.95 -65.60 38.09
C GLN A 358 -41.22 -64.78 37.00
N SER A 359 -41.37 -65.16 35.73
CA SER A 359 -40.80 -64.41 34.60
C SER A 359 -41.40 -63.00 34.47
N LEU A 360 -42.71 -62.85 34.69
CA LEU A 360 -43.42 -61.57 34.60
C LEU A 360 -43.11 -60.66 35.80
N GLU A 361 -43.05 -61.21 37.02
CA GLU A 361 -42.72 -60.45 38.23
C GLU A 361 -41.26 -59.98 38.24
N TYR A 362 -40.34 -60.80 37.73
CA TYR A 362 -38.95 -60.41 37.46
C TYR A 362 -38.83 -59.34 36.37
N ALA A 363 -39.63 -59.42 35.30
CA ALA A 363 -39.68 -58.36 34.28
C ALA A 363 -40.20 -57.03 34.86
N PHE A 364 -41.20 -57.05 35.75
CA PHE A 364 -41.66 -55.85 36.45
C PHE A 364 -40.64 -55.29 37.44
N SER A 365 -39.82 -56.12 38.10
CA SER A 365 -38.74 -55.61 38.95
C SER A 365 -37.65 -54.93 38.13
N LEU A 366 -37.22 -55.54 37.03
CA LEU A 366 -36.28 -54.95 36.08
C LEU A 366 -36.80 -53.64 35.47
N GLN A 367 -38.06 -53.59 35.06
CA GLN A 367 -38.67 -52.36 34.53
C GLN A 367 -38.64 -51.24 35.58
N ARG A 368 -38.95 -51.54 36.85
CA ARG A 368 -38.88 -50.54 37.93
C ARG A 368 -37.47 -50.05 38.18
N GLU A 369 -36.46 -50.91 38.14
CA GLU A 369 -35.05 -50.52 38.26
C GLU A 369 -34.63 -49.61 37.09
N PHE A 370 -35.01 -49.97 35.86
CA PHE A 370 -34.75 -49.18 34.65
C PHE A 370 -35.44 -47.80 34.71
N ASP A 371 -36.69 -47.74 35.17
CA ASP A 371 -37.45 -46.49 35.33
C ASP A 371 -36.84 -45.59 36.44
N GLU A 372 -36.28 -46.19 37.50
CA GLU A 372 -35.61 -45.49 38.60
C GLU A 372 -34.24 -44.94 38.17
N GLU A 373 -33.46 -45.73 37.42
CA GLU A 373 -32.19 -45.34 36.83
C GLU A 373 -32.39 -44.24 35.77
N ASN A 374 -33.38 -44.37 34.89
CA ASN A 374 -33.69 -43.33 33.90
C ASN A 374 -34.11 -42.02 34.59
N ARG A 375 -34.94 -42.07 35.63
CA ARG A 375 -35.28 -40.90 36.47
C ARG A 375 -34.08 -40.33 37.23
N ARG A 376 -33.01 -41.09 37.45
CA ARG A 376 -31.75 -40.60 38.02
C ARG A 376 -30.91 -39.90 36.95
N LEU A 377 -30.70 -40.54 35.81
CA LEU A 377 -29.94 -40.00 34.68
C LEU A 377 -30.56 -38.70 34.15
N GLU A 378 -31.89 -38.58 34.09
CA GLU A 378 -32.56 -37.32 33.72
C GLU A 378 -32.29 -36.19 34.72
N ARG A 379 -32.25 -36.47 36.03
CA ARG A 379 -31.89 -35.48 37.06
C ARG A 379 -30.43 -35.05 36.95
N GLU A 380 -29.51 -35.99 36.75
CA GLU A 380 -28.08 -35.69 36.56
C GLU A 380 -27.87 -34.89 35.25
N ARG A 381 -28.57 -35.22 34.16
CA ARG A 381 -28.54 -34.47 32.88
C ARG A 381 -29.08 -33.04 33.04
N LEU A 382 -30.18 -32.87 33.78
CA LEU A 382 -30.77 -31.55 34.05
C LEU A 382 -29.85 -30.69 34.93
N ALA A 383 -29.20 -31.27 35.93
CA ALA A 383 -28.20 -30.58 36.76
C ALA A 383 -27.00 -30.12 35.92
N LEU A 384 -26.47 -30.98 35.05
CA LEU A 384 -25.37 -30.62 34.14
C LEU A 384 -25.76 -29.50 33.16
N HIS A 385 -26.95 -29.55 32.57
CA HIS A 385 -27.46 -28.47 31.72
C HIS A 385 -27.65 -27.14 32.47
N ALA A 386 -28.05 -27.17 33.74
CA ALA A 386 -28.18 -25.96 34.55
C ALA A 386 -26.84 -25.31 34.90
N THR A 387 -25.74 -26.07 34.88
CA THR A 387 -24.37 -25.59 35.08
C THR A 387 -23.61 -25.28 33.79
N ALA A 388 -24.16 -25.60 32.61
CA ALA A 388 -23.51 -25.33 31.34
C ALA A 388 -23.47 -23.82 31.06
N GLN A 389 -22.30 -23.29 30.70
CA GLN A 389 -22.17 -21.90 30.26
C GLN A 389 -23.03 -21.67 29.02
N ALA A 390 -23.63 -20.47 28.93
CA ALA A 390 -24.32 -20.06 27.72
C ALA A 390 -23.31 -19.96 26.56
N VAL A 391 -23.67 -20.52 25.40
CA VAL A 391 -22.84 -20.53 24.20
C VAL A 391 -23.47 -19.70 23.08
N PHE A 392 -22.65 -19.24 22.14
CA PHE A 392 -23.07 -18.53 20.93
C PHE A 392 -22.25 -19.00 19.71
N ASP A 393 -22.84 -18.87 18.52
CA ASP A 393 -22.16 -19.19 17.27
C ASP A 393 -21.55 -17.93 16.65
N CYS A 394 -20.26 -17.97 16.31
CA CYS A 394 -19.57 -16.84 15.72
C CYS A 394 -19.91 -16.70 14.22
N SER A 395 -20.50 -15.58 13.81
CA SER A 395 -20.83 -15.32 12.40
C SER A 395 -19.64 -15.09 11.45
N ILE A 396 -18.39 -15.30 11.91
CA ILE A 396 -17.17 -15.14 11.10
C ILE A 396 -16.52 -16.50 10.83
N CYS A 397 -16.16 -17.28 11.87
CA CYS A 397 -15.59 -18.63 11.70
C CYS A 397 -16.63 -19.75 11.71
N LEU A 398 -17.87 -19.47 12.14
CA LEU A 398 -19.01 -20.40 12.26
C LEU A 398 -18.88 -21.44 13.39
N ASP A 399 -17.90 -21.30 14.28
CA ASP A 399 -17.76 -22.14 15.49
C ASP A 399 -18.58 -21.63 16.68
N THR A 400 -18.89 -22.53 17.61
CA THR A 400 -19.61 -22.27 18.87
C THR A 400 -18.64 -22.00 20.02
N PHE A 401 -18.81 -20.87 20.71
CA PHE A 401 -17.97 -20.46 21.85
C PHE A 401 -18.79 -20.14 23.11
N PRO A 402 -18.21 -20.17 24.33
CA PRO A 402 -18.82 -19.59 25.52
C PRO A 402 -19.08 -18.10 25.36
N MET A 403 -20.15 -17.59 25.97
CA MET A 403 -20.52 -16.17 25.95
C MET A 403 -19.43 -15.23 26.52
N ASP A 404 -18.53 -15.73 27.35
CA ASP A 404 -17.40 -14.96 27.91
C ASP A 404 -16.34 -14.62 26.85
N ASP A 405 -16.23 -15.43 25.79
CA ASP A 405 -15.35 -15.21 24.63
C ASP A 405 -16.00 -14.38 23.51
N ALA A 406 -17.22 -13.89 23.74
CA ALA A 406 -17.97 -13.06 22.80
C ALA A 406 -17.50 -11.60 22.82
N ALA A 407 -16.80 -11.17 21.76
CA ALA A 407 -16.55 -9.76 21.51
C ALA A 407 -17.81 -9.09 20.95
N ARG A 408 -18.44 -8.20 21.72
CA ARG A 408 -19.67 -7.49 21.36
C ARG A 408 -19.39 -6.04 20.98
N VAL A 409 -19.68 -5.66 19.74
CA VAL A 409 -19.49 -4.28 19.26
C VAL A 409 -20.58 -3.36 19.83
N PRO A 410 -20.26 -2.29 20.59
CA PRO A 410 -21.28 -1.47 21.26
C PRO A 410 -22.27 -0.79 20.30
N GLY A 411 -21.81 -0.30 19.16
CA GLY A 411 -22.62 0.48 18.22
C GLY A 411 -23.66 -0.33 17.45
N CYS A 412 -23.30 -1.50 16.91
CA CYS A 412 -24.19 -2.36 16.13
C CYS A 412 -24.70 -3.59 16.88
N LYS A 413 -24.19 -3.87 18.09
CA LYS A 413 -24.52 -5.03 18.94
C LYS A 413 -24.20 -6.41 18.35
N HIS A 414 -23.51 -6.48 17.21
CA HIS A 414 -23.01 -7.73 16.64
C HIS A 414 -22.00 -8.41 17.58
N LEU A 415 -21.98 -9.74 17.52
CA LEU A 415 -21.15 -10.63 18.34
C LEU A 415 -20.24 -11.45 17.44
N SER A 416 -18.98 -11.61 17.83
CA SER A 416 -17.98 -12.44 17.15
C SER A 416 -17.01 -13.02 18.17
N CYS A 417 -16.32 -14.11 17.83
CA CYS A 417 -15.24 -14.63 18.67
C CYS A 417 -14.14 -13.56 18.83
N ARG A 418 -13.48 -13.50 20.00
CA ARG A 418 -12.39 -12.55 20.27
C ARG A 418 -11.30 -12.60 19.19
N ASP A 419 -10.88 -13.80 18.81
CA ASP A 419 -9.80 -14.02 17.84
C ASP A 419 -10.19 -13.55 16.44
N CYS A 420 -11.43 -13.80 16.04
CA CYS A 420 -12.04 -13.39 14.78
C CYS A 420 -12.01 -11.86 14.64
N LEU A 421 -12.36 -11.14 15.71
CA LEU A 421 -12.35 -9.68 15.72
C LEU A 421 -10.92 -9.12 15.80
N ARG A 422 -10.03 -9.77 16.55
CA ARG A 422 -8.60 -9.43 16.63
C ARG A 422 -7.93 -9.54 15.26
N GLN A 423 -8.14 -10.63 14.55
CA GLN A 423 -7.57 -10.85 13.22
C GLN A 423 -8.06 -9.80 12.21
N HIS A 424 -9.37 -9.50 12.21
CA HIS A 424 -9.95 -8.43 11.39
C HIS A 424 -9.32 -7.06 11.67
N VAL A 425 -9.12 -6.72 12.95
CA VAL A 425 -8.43 -5.48 13.35
C VAL A 425 -6.98 -5.47 12.86
N LEU A 426 -6.21 -6.53 13.11
CA LEU A 426 -4.81 -6.63 12.70
C LEU A 426 -4.65 -6.50 11.18
N THR A 427 -5.41 -7.25 10.38
CA THR A 427 -5.38 -7.13 8.91
C THR A 427 -5.72 -5.71 8.47
N THR A 428 -6.74 -5.07 9.06
CA THR A 428 -7.14 -3.71 8.69
C THR A 428 -6.10 -2.64 9.10
N LEU A 429 -5.37 -2.87 10.21
CA LEU A 429 -4.25 -2.02 10.65
C LEU A 429 -3.02 -2.16 9.74
N HIS A 430 -2.64 -3.38 9.36
CA HIS A 430 -1.54 -3.63 8.42
C HIS A 430 -1.85 -3.11 7.00
N ASP A 431 -3.12 -3.12 6.58
CA ASP A 431 -3.61 -2.44 5.38
C ASP A 431 -3.55 -0.88 5.48
N HIS A 432 -3.14 -0.33 6.63
CA HIS A 432 -3.18 1.11 6.97
C HIS A 432 -4.56 1.76 6.81
N ARG A 433 -5.64 1.01 7.07
CA ARG A 433 -7.03 1.49 6.91
C ARG A 433 -7.62 1.91 8.26
N PHE A 434 -7.98 3.19 8.37
CA PHE A 434 -8.63 3.76 9.55
C PHE A 434 -9.76 4.73 9.12
N PRO A 435 -10.90 4.82 9.84
CA PRO A 435 -11.28 4.06 11.03
C PRO A 435 -11.71 2.62 10.74
N ILE A 436 -11.48 1.72 11.70
CA ILE A 436 -11.84 0.29 11.56
C ILE A 436 -13.31 0.08 11.90
N PHE A 437 -14.04 -0.52 10.95
CA PHE A 437 -15.46 -0.80 11.05
C PHE A 437 -15.74 -2.26 11.44
N CYS A 438 -16.88 -2.49 12.09
CA CYS A 438 -17.38 -3.84 12.36
C CYS A 438 -17.59 -4.65 11.06
N PRO A 439 -17.03 -5.87 10.96
CA PRO A 439 -17.11 -6.70 9.75
C PRO A 439 -18.53 -7.22 9.47
N LEU A 440 -19.34 -7.41 10.51
CA LEU A 440 -20.69 -7.99 10.42
C LEU A 440 -21.79 -6.98 10.02
N CYS A 441 -21.44 -5.70 9.79
CA CYS A 441 -22.42 -4.69 9.38
C CYS A 441 -22.79 -4.78 7.89
N THR A 442 -23.82 -5.55 7.56
CA THR A 442 -24.41 -5.65 6.22
C THR A 442 -25.65 -4.78 6.04
N GLY A 443 -25.58 -3.81 5.14
CA GLY A 443 -26.75 -3.12 4.55
C GLY A 443 -27.39 -1.98 5.35
N GLY A 444 -27.36 -0.77 4.77
CA GLY A 444 -28.37 0.27 5.00
C GLY A 444 -28.18 1.25 6.16
N ASN A 445 -27.46 0.87 7.23
CA ASN A 445 -27.14 1.80 8.34
C ASN A 445 -25.62 2.04 8.45
N THR A 446 -25.25 3.17 9.05
CA THR A 446 -23.84 3.55 9.28
C THR A 446 -23.07 2.41 9.97
N LYS A 447 -22.03 1.89 9.31
CA LYS A 447 -21.17 0.86 9.90
C LYS A 447 -20.60 1.40 11.21
N SER A 448 -20.77 0.65 12.30
CA SER A 448 -20.20 1.07 13.58
C SER A 448 -18.67 0.95 13.56
N VAL A 449 -18.00 2.01 13.99
CA VAL A 449 -16.55 2.03 14.25
C VAL A 449 -16.27 1.23 15.53
N LEU A 450 -15.17 0.49 15.56
CA LEU A 450 -14.73 -0.23 16.76
C LEU A 450 -14.13 0.76 17.78
N SER A 451 -14.58 0.69 19.03
CA SER A 451 -14.13 1.59 20.10
C SER A 451 -12.82 1.13 20.72
N GLN A 452 -11.97 2.07 21.17
CA GLN A 452 -10.68 1.79 21.83
C GLN A 452 -10.81 0.82 23.03
N SER A 453 -11.92 0.88 23.77
CA SER A 453 -12.21 -0.09 24.84
C SER A 453 -12.31 -1.55 24.33
N LEU A 454 -12.98 -1.76 23.20
CA LEU A 454 -13.13 -3.08 22.59
C LEU A 454 -11.80 -3.59 22.03
N ILE A 455 -10.96 -2.69 21.53
CA ILE A 455 -9.58 -2.99 21.06
C ILE A 455 -8.69 -3.44 22.21
N HIS A 456 -8.84 -2.84 23.40
CA HIS A 456 -8.18 -3.32 24.62
C HIS A 456 -8.73 -4.70 25.04
N ASP A 457 -10.05 -4.87 25.07
CA ASP A 457 -10.70 -6.10 25.56
C ASP A 457 -10.39 -7.34 24.70
N ILE A 458 -10.19 -7.22 23.39
CA ILE A 458 -9.82 -8.36 22.51
C ILE A 458 -8.39 -8.87 22.73
N GLY A 459 -7.56 -8.14 23.49
CA GLY A 459 -6.18 -8.54 23.82
C GLY A 459 -5.24 -8.48 22.63
N MET A 460 -4.92 -7.27 22.16
CA MET A 460 -3.89 -7.05 21.14
C MET A 460 -2.49 -6.96 21.76
N SER A 461 -1.44 -7.13 20.92
CA SER A 461 -0.08 -6.89 21.38
C SER A 461 0.20 -5.38 21.55
N GLU A 462 1.13 -5.05 22.43
CA GLU A 462 1.57 -3.67 22.69
C GLU A 462 2.05 -2.95 21.42
N LYS A 463 2.69 -3.69 20.50
CA LYS A 463 3.15 -3.17 19.20
C LYS A 463 1.99 -2.78 18.29
N ASP A 464 1.00 -3.67 18.16
CA ASP A 464 -0.15 -3.43 17.28
C ASP A 464 -1.08 -2.36 17.84
N TYR A 465 -1.12 -2.22 19.17
CA TYR A 465 -1.81 -1.15 19.86
C TYR A 465 -1.18 0.22 19.58
N HIS A 466 0.16 0.34 19.59
CA HIS A 466 0.82 1.57 19.17
C HIS A 466 0.55 1.92 17.70
N ILE A 467 0.49 0.92 16.79
CA ILE A 467 0.09 1.16 15.38
C ILE A 467 -1.35 1.70 15.31
N TRP A 468 -2.27 1.19 16.15
CA TRP A 468 -3.62 1.73 16.27
C TRP A 468 -3.60 3.20 16.76
N GLU A 469 -2.82 3.53 17.79
CA GLU A 469 -2.70 4.90 18.31
C GLU A 469 -2.12 5.87 17.27
N GLU A 470 -1.06 5.49 16.56
CA GLU A 470 -0.47 6.28 15.48
C GLU A 470 -1.47 6.51 14.34
N LEU A 471 -2.18 5.46 13.89
CA LEU A 471 -3.20 5.58 12.84
C LEU A 471 -4.39 6.43 13.30
N GLN A 472 -4.83 6.29 14.55
CA GLN A 472 -5.87 7.13 15.14
C GLN A 472 -5.47 8.61 15.15
N LEU A 473 -4.25 8.94 15.58
CA LEU A 473 -3.72 10.30 15.54
C LEU A 473 -3.56 10.83 14.10
N SER A 474 -3.16 9.97 13.15
CA SER A 474 -3.03 10.33 11.72
C SER A 474 -4.37 10.61 11.04
N ALA A 475 -5.48 10.08 11.56
CA ALA A 475 -6.81 10.34 11.04
C ALA A 475 -7.28 11.78 11.34
N PHE A 476 -7.00 12.27 12.54
CA PHE A 476 -7.35 13.63 12.98
C PHE A 476 -6.31 14.68 12.58
N SER A 477 -5.08 14.29 12.26
CA SER A 477 -4.04 15.22 11.86
C SER A 477 -3.74 15.21 10.35
N ILE A 478 -3.24 16.35 9.85
CA ILE A 478 -2.69 16.47 8.50
C ILE A 478 -1.31 17.10 8.55
N LEU A 479 -0.36 16.53 7.81
CA LEU A 479 0.99 17.06 7.69
C LEU A 479 0.99 18.30 6.79
N MET A 480 1.11 19.48 7.41
CA MET A 480 1.25 20.76 6.74
C MET A 480 2.73 21.07 6.53
N HIS A 481 3.10 21.50 5.32
CA HIS A 481 4.46 21.96 5.02
C HIS A 481 4.47 23.47 4.75
N CYS A 482 5.27 24.22 5.50
CA CYS A 482 5.40 25.67 5.30
C CYS A 482 6.54 25.99 4.33
N ARG A 483 6.24 26.76 3.27
CA ARG A 483 7.22 27.13 2.23
C ARG A 483 8.32 28.09 2.73
N GLN A 484 8.04 28.90 3.75
CA GLN A 484 9.00 29.89 4.27
C GLN A 484 10.02 29.27 5.25
N CYS A 485 9.59 28.48 6.23
CA CYS A 485 10.50 27.84 7.19
C CYS A 485 10.92 26.40 6.78
N GLN A 486 10.47 25.92 5.61
CA GLN A 486 10.75 24.59 5.04
C GLN A 486 10.53 23.41 6.00
N SER A 487 9.70 23.62 7.02
CA SER A 487 9.44 22.67 8.09
C SER A 487 8.02 22.15 7.96
N SER A 488 7.82 20.88 8.30
CA SER A 488 6.52 20.23 8.29
C SER A 488 6.04 19.98 9.71
N THR A 489 4.75 20.17 9.95
CA THR A 489 4.11 20.00 11.25
C THR A 489 2.73 19.39 11.07
N PHE A 490 2.30 18.61 12.05
CA PHE A 490 0.92 18.13 12.09
C PHE A 490 0.00 19.23 12.61
N VAL A 491 -1.14 19.42 11.96
CA VAL A 491 -2.25 20.28 12.42
C VAL A 491 -3.55 19.48 12.45
N ASP A 492 -4.58 19.98 13.12
CA ASP A 492 -5.91 19.37 13.08
C ASP A 492 -6.49 19.42 11.65
N ARG A 493 -7.03 18.29 11.20
CA ARG A 493 -7.59 18.11 9.86
C ARG A 493 -8.86 18.94 9.64
N THR A 494 -9.67 19.14 10.68
CA THR A 494 -10.92 19.90 10.66
C THR A 494 -10.62 21.39 10.52
N GLU A 495 -9.75 21.92 11.39
CA GLU A 495 -9.29 23.31 11.35
C GLU A 495 -8.63 23.61 9.99
N TYR A 496 -7.74 22.73 9.52
CA TYR A 496 -7.16 22.84 8.18
C TYR A 496 -8.19 22.77 7.05
N GLN A 497 -9.29 22.04 7.21
CA GLN A 497 -10.34 21.92 6.20
C GLN A 497 -11.19 23.19 6.10
N GLU A 498 -11.59 23.77 7.24
CA GLU A 498 -12.42 24.97 7.34
C GLU A 498 -11.65 26.25 6.95
N SER A 499 -10.37 26.35 7.30
CA SER A 499 -9.54 27.52 6.99
C SER A 499 -9.15 27.60 5.51
N LYS A 500 -9.51 28.71 4.85
CA LYS A 500 -9.05 29.07 3.49
C LYS A 500 -7.66 29.71 3.48
N ILE A 501 -7.35 30.48 4.52
CA ILE A 501 -6.06 31.13 4.73
C ILE A 501 -5.38 30.39 5.88
N ILE A 502 -4.13 30.02 5.69
CA ILE A 502 -3.33 29.24 6.61
C ILE A 502 -2.17 30.11 7.10
N THR A 503 -2.03 30.25 8.41
CA THR A 503 -0.83 30.80 9.05
C THR A 503 0.02 29.65 9.58
N CYS A 504 1.34 29.74 9.44
CA CYS A 504 2.26 28.73 9.95
C CYS A 504 2.14 28.64 11.48
N PRO A 505 1.87 27.45 12.07
CA PRO A 505 1.72 27.31 13.52
C PRO A 505 3.06 27.11 14.25
N LEU A 506 4.19 27.11 13.52
CA LEU A 506 5.51 26.88 14.12
C LEU A 506 6.03 28.15 14.83
N PRO A 507 6.52 28.04 16.08
CA PRO A 507 7.06 29.17 16.81
C PRO A 507 8.26 29.77 16.07
N GLY A 508 8.18 31.07 15.75
CA GLY A 508 9.19 31.78 14.97
C GLY A 508 8.88 31.92 13.47
N CYS A 509 7.75 31.41 12.97
CA CYS A 509 7.31 31.63 11.58
C CYS A 509 5.89 32.21 11.54
N SER A 510 5.74 33.45 11.08
CA SER A 510 4.43 34.12 10.88
C SER A 510 3.95 34.08 9.42
N HIS A 511 4.45 33.14 8.61
CA HIS A 511 4.11 33.02 7.20
C HIS A 511 2.62 32.71 7.02
N THR A 512 1.93 33.48 6.19
CA THR A 512 0.50 33.30 5.91
C THR A 512 0.30 33.11 4.40
N TRP A 513 -0.50 32.11 4.00
CA TRP A 513 -0.74 31.78 2.60
C TRP A 513 -2.16 31.26 2.36
N CYS A 514 -2.64 31.39 1.12
CA CYS A 514 -3.91 30.80 0.71
C CYS A 514 -3.78 29.30 0.44
N LYS A 515 -4.66 28.49 1.02
CA LYS A 515 -4.75 27.04 0.80
C LYS A 515 -5.08 26.67 -0.65
N SER A 516 -5.92 27.45 -1.32
CA SER A 516 -6.44 27.10 -2.66
C SER A 516 -5.47 27.43 -3.80
N CYS A 517 -4.78 28.57 -3.76
CA CYS A 517 -3.84 28.99 -4.81
C CYS A 517 -2.35 28.89 -4.39
N SER A 518 -2.06 28.58 -3.12
CA SER A 518 -0.70 28.49 -2.56
C SER A 518 0.15 29.77 -2.66
N GLN A 519 -0.49 30.93 -2.81
CA GLN A 519 0.16 32.25 -2.78
C GLN A 519 0.29 32.78 -1.34
N THR A 520 1.42 33.43 -1.07
CA THR A 520 1.66 34.19 0.17
C THR A 520 0.68 35.36 0.28
N ILE A 521 0.15 35.60 1.47
CA ILE A 521 -0.69 36.77 1.76
C ILE A 521 0.07 37.66 2.74
N ASP A 522 0.35 38.90 2.34
CA ASP A 522 0.94 39.91 3.20
C ASP A 522 -0.14 40.47 4.14
N THR A 523 0.00 40.22 5.44
CA THR A 523 -0.94 40.68 6.48
C THR A 523 -0.64 42.12 6.95
N ALA A 524 0.07 42.90 6.14
CA ALA A 524 0.43 44.28 6.45
C ALA A 524 -0.79 45.22 6.39
N PRO A 525 -0.91 46.22 7.28
CA PRO A 525 -2.03 47.18 7.23
C PRO A 525 -2.05 47.95 5.92
N GLY A 526 -3.05 47.70 5.07
CA GLY A 526 -3.20 48.31 3.75
C GLY A 526 -2.88 47.40 2.56
N ALA A 527 -2.48 46.14 2.78
CA ALA A 527 -2.39 45.16 1.70
C ALA A 527 -3.80 44.86 1.10
N PRO A 528 -3.91 44.59 -0.22
CA PRO A 528 -5.18 44.20 -0.83
C PRO A 528 -5.69 42.87 -0.27
N GLU A 529 -7.02 42.74 -0.13
CA GLU A 529 -7.65 41.45 0.17
C GLU A 529 -7.32 40.45 -0.94
N HIS A 530 -6.83 39.26 -0.58
CA HIS A 530 -6.44 38.26 -1.55
C HIS A 530 -7.64 37.56 -2.20
N SER A 531 -7.66 37.48 -3.53
CA SER A 531 -8.56 36.62 -4.30
C SER A 531 -7.79 35.59 -5.13
N CYS A 532 -8.25 34.34 -5.10
CA CYS A 532 -7.62 33.25 -5.82
C CYS A 532 -7.69 33.38 -7.36
N ASP A 533 -8.53 34.27 -7.87
CA ASP A 533 -8.66 34.57 -9.30
C ASP A 533 -7.81 35.78 -9.78
N GLY A 534 -7.10 36.45 -8.87
CA GLY A 534 -6.26 37.61 -9.17
C GLY A 534 -7.02 38.90 -9.47
N THR A 535 -8.34 38.96 -9.26
CA THR A 535 -9.15 40.15 -9.57
C THR A 535 -8.80 41.34 -8.66
N SER A 536 -8.60 41.10 -7.37
CA SER A 536 -8.15 42.08 -6.37
C SER A 536 -6.77 42.67 -6.70
N GLU A 537 -5.84 41.82 -7.09
CA GLU A 537 -4.47 42.16 -7.45
C GLU A 537 -4.45 42.98 -8.76
N LEU A 538 -5.28 42.61 -9.74
CA LEU A 538 -5.48 43.38 -10.97
C LEU A 538 -6.13 44.74 -10.70
N ASP A 539 -7.17 44.82 -9.86
CA ASP A 539 -7.83 46.08 -9.49
C ASP A 539 -6.92 47.00 -8.67
N HIS A 540 -5.98 46.45 -7.88
CA HIS A 540 -4.95 47.24 -7.22
C HIS A 540 -3.95 47.83 -8.24
N LEU A 541 -3.44 47.01 -9.16
CA LEU A 541 -2.54 47.45 -10.24
C LEU A 541 -3.20 48.45 -11.19
N MET A 542 -4.50 48.30 -11.48
CA MET A 542 -5.30 49.27 -12.25
C MET A 542 -5.25 50.66 -11.60
N LYS A 543 -5.42 50.74 -10.28
CA LYS A 543 -5.38 52.00 -9.51
C LYS A 543 -3.98 52.57 -9.43
N GLU A 544 -2.98 51.74 -9.10
CA GLU A 544 -1.58 52.15 -8.94
C GLU A 544 -1.00 52.73 -10.24
N ARG A 545 -1.27 52.08 -11.38
CA ARG A 545 -0.74 52.50 -12.70
C ARG A 545 -1.66 53.44 -13.49
N GLY A 546 -2.80 53.84 -12.92
CA GLY A 546 -3.78 54.71 -13.57
C GLY A 546 -4.42 54.12 -14.84
N TRP A 547 -4.34 52.80 -15.01
CA TRP A 547 -4.89 52.06 -16.15
C TRP A 547 -6.43 52.16 -16.19
N LYS A 548 -7.02 51.93 -17.38
CA LYS A 548 -8.47 52.10 -17.60
C LYS A 548 -9.09 50.84 -18.20
N TYR A 549 -10.30 50.52 -17.76
CA TYR A 549 -11.12 49.50 -18.41
C TYR A 549 -11.81 50.08 -19.66
N CYS A 550 -11.87 49.29 -20.74
CA CYS A 550 -12.73 49.60 -21.89
C CYS A 550 -14.21 49.62 -21.44
N PRO A 551 -14.98 50.69 -21.73
CA PRO A 551 -16.38 50.78 -21.29
C PRO A 551 -17.32 49.78 -21.99
N GLY A 552 -16.92 49.21 -23.14
CA GLY A 552 -17.72 48.22 -23.87
C GLY A 552 -17.56 46.79 -23.34
N CYS A 553 -16.31 46.31 -23.22
CA CYS A 553 -16.01 44.90 -22.89
C CYS A 553 -15.25 44.69 -21.57
N ARG A 554 -14.95 45.75 -20.81
CA ARG A 554 -14.13 45.75 -19.59
C ARG A 554 -12.73 45.11 -19.74
N THR A 555 -12.19 45.01 -20.94
CA THR A 555 -10.77 44.66 -21.11
C THR A 555 -9.89 45.79 -20.52
N PRO A 556 -8.88 45.47 -19.69
CA PRO A 556 -7.93 46.46 -19.18
C PRO A 556 -7.06 47.03 -20.31
N VAL A 557 -6.85 48.35 -20.30
CA VAL A 557 -6.09 49.07 -21.33
C VAL A 557 -5.03 49.96 -20.69
N GLN A 558 -3.80 49.84 -21.20
CA GLN A 558 -2.69 50.73 -20.94
C GLN A 558 -2.52 51.69 -22.14
N LYS A 559 -2.32 52.98 -21.88
CA LYS A 559 -1.89 53.96 -22.90
C LYS A 559 -0.35 53.95 -23.00
N ASP A 560 0.16 53.82 -24.23
CA ASP A 560 1.60 53.88 -24.54
C ASP A 560 1.94 55.17 -25.33
N GLY A 561 1.72 56.32 -24.69
CA GLY A 561 1.91 57.64 -25.28
C GLY A 561 0.83 58.05 -26.31
N GLY A 562 1.10 59.15 -27.03
CA GLY A 562 0.21 59.66 -28.08
C GLY A 562 -1.08 60.32 -27.59
N CYS A 563 -2.13 60.28 -28.42
CA CYS A 563 -3.42 60.89 -28.14
C CYS A 563 -4.24 60.09 -27.09
N HIS A 564 -5.23 60.74 -26.47
CA HIS A 564 -6.12 60.11 -25.48
C HIS A 564 -7.29 59.34 -26.09
N HIS A 565 -7.46 59.36 -27.42
CA HIS A 565 -8.44 58.53 -28.12
C HIS A 565 -7.94 57.08 -28.19
N MET A 566 -8.64 56.20 -27.50
CA MET A 566 -8.35 54.77 -27.46
C MET A 566 -9.35 54.02 -28.33
N THR A 567 -8.85 52.96 -28.98
CA THR A 567 -9.65 52.00 -29.73
C THR A 567 -9.48 50.64 -29.09
N CYS A 568 -10.57 50.00 -28.69
CA CYS A 568 -10.50 48.68 -28.07
C CYS A 568 -10.07 47.61 -29.08
N THR A 569 -9.00 46.88 -28.76
CA THR A 569 -8.43 45.81 -29.59
C THR A 569 -9.16 44.46 -29.42
N SER A 570 -10.03 44.32 -28.42
CA SER A 570 -10.76 43.08 -28.15
C SER A 570 -11.71 42.73 -29.31
N PRO A 571 -11.64 41.51 -29.87
CA PRO A 571 -12.44 41.11 -31.03
C PRO A 571 -13.94 41.36 -30.83
N GLY A 572 -14.58 42.01 -31.80
CA GLY A 572 -16.01 42.32 -31.78
C GLY A 572 -16.43 43.46 -30.85
N CYS A 573 -15.52 44.07 -30.08
CA CYS A 573 -15.87 45.17 -29.18
C CYS A 573 -16.11 46.50 -29.92
N ASN A 574 -15.24 46.87 -30.87
CA ASN A 574 -15.32 48.08 -31.70
C ASN A 574 -15.61 49.39 -30.92
N SER A 575 -15.21 49.45 -29.64
CA SER A 575 -15.46 50.59 -28.76
C SER A 575 -14.30 51.57 -28.82
N HIS A 576 -14.62 52.83 -29.13
CA HIS A 576 -13.72 53.97 -29.02
C HIS A 576 -14.06 54.75 -27.74
N PHE A 577 -13.05 55.13 -26.97
CA PHE A 577 -13.23 55.80 -25.68
C PHE A 577 -12.08 56.77 -25.38
N CYS A 578 -12.27 57.66 -24.40
CA CYS A 578 -11.23 58.59 -23.95
C CYS A 578 -10.50 58.04 -22.72
N TYR A 579 -9.16 58.00 -22.77
CA TYR A 579 -8.35 57.51 -21.66
C TYR A 579 -8.39 58.42 -20.41
N VAL A 580 -8.60 59.73 -20.59
CA VAL A 580 -8.62 60.71 -19.48
C VAL A 580 -9.89 60.55 -18.64
N CYS A 581 -11.05 60.72 -19.27
CA CYS A 581 -12.34 60.70 -18.56
C CYS A 581 -12.97 59.29 -18.48
N GLY A 582 -12.44 58.29 -19.18
CA GLY A 582 -12.96 56.91 -19.21
C GLY A 582 -14.26 56.72 -19.98
N ASN A 583 -14.88 57.80 -20.49
CA ASN A 583 -16.16 57.74 -21.18
C ASN A 583 -16.03 57.12 -22.58
N MET A 584 -17.06 56.35 -22.97
CA MET A 584 -17.22 55.89 -24.35
C MET A 584 -17.48 57.08 -25.28
N ILE A 585 -16.83 57.06 -26.45
CA ILE A 585 -17.00 58.04 -27.52
C ILE A 585 -18.01 57.49 -28.54
N VAL A 586 -17.81 56.27 -29.01
CA VAL A 586 -18.74 55.54 -29.90
C VAL A 586 -18.40 54.04 -29.89
N GLN A 587 -19.37 53.19 -30.22
CA GLN A 587 -19.14 51.78 -30.55
C GLN A 587 -19.56 51.52 -32.00
N SER A 588 -18.62 51.55 -32.93
CA SER A 588 -18.87 51.39 -34.37
C SER A 588 -17.59 50.95 -35.09
N ALA A 589 -17.76 50.36 -36.28
CA ALA A 589 -16.67 50.11 -37.24
C ALA A 589 -16.68 51.11 -38.43
N LEU A 590 -17.65 52.03 -38.48
CA LEU A 590 -17.80 52.97 -39.58
C LEU A 590 -16.96 54.24 -39.35
N GLN A 591 -16.00 54.48 -40.25
CA GLN A 591 -14.96 55.49 -40.04
C GLN A 591 -15.47 56.94 -39.96
N ASP A 592 -16.60 57.25 -40.60
CA ASP A 592 -17.22 58.58 -40.53
C ASP A 592 -17.97 58.83 -39.21
N GLU A 593 -18.65 57.81 -38.67
CA GLU A 593 -19.26 57.87 -37.33
C GLU A 593 -18.18 58.07 -36.26
N ILE A 594 -17.09 57.30 -36.37
CA ILE A 594 -15.91 57.41 -35.49
C ILE A 594 -15.32 58.82 -35.55
N ARG A 595 -15.07 59.37 -36.74
CA ARG A 595 -14.48 60.72 -36.90
C ARG A 595 -15.37 61.81 -36.30
N ASN A 596 -16.68 61.72 -36.55
CA ASN A 596 -17.66 62.70 -36.03
C ASN A 596 -17.74 62.65 -34.50
N ALA A 597 -17.84 61.44 -33.90
CA ALA A 597 -17.94 61.27 -32.45
C ALA A 597 -16.66 61.69 -31.71
N ILE A 598 -15.47 61.42 -32.28
CA ILE A 598 -14.19 61.93 -31.77
C ILE A 598 -14.20 63.46 -31.76
N GLY A 599 -14.56 64.08 -32.89
CA GLY A 599 -14.65 65.55 -33.01
C GLY A 599 -15.64 66.16 -32.02
N GLU A 600 -16.79 65.51 -31.79
CA GLU A 600 -17.77 65.93 -30.81
C GLU A 600 -17.24 65.88 -29.37
N HIS A 601 -16.61 64.77 -28.98
CA HIS A 601 -16.10 64.55 -27.63
C HIS A 601 -14.98 65.52 -27.25
N TYR A 602 -13.97 65.69 -28.11
CA TYR A 602 -12.80 66.51 -27.83
C TYR A 602 -13.02 68.03 -27.99
N ARG A 603 -14.26 68.48 -28.23
CA ARG A 603 -14.64 69.88 -27.95
C ARG A 603 -14.63 70.20 -26.44
N ASN A 604 -14.87 69.20 -25.60
CA ASN A 604 -15.00 69.33 -24.15
C ASN A 604 -13.96 68.48 -23.37
N CYS A 605 -12.95 67.93 -24.04
CA CYS A 605 -11.95 67.04 -23.46
C CYS A 605 -10.58 67.25 -24.14
N MET A 606 -9.48 66.88 -23.48
CA MET A 606 -8.13 67.01 -24.05
C MET A 606 -7.78 65.79 -24.91
N LEU A 607 -7.46 66.00 -26.19
CA LEU A 607 -7.05 64.93 -27.11
C LEU A 607 -5.55 64.59 -27.00
N PHE A 608 -4.73 65.57 -26.65
CA PHE A 608 -3.27 65.42 -26.51
C PHE A 608 -2.81 65.93 -25.15
N GLU A 609 -1.73 65.35 -24.63
CA GLU A 609 -1.03 65.88 -23.47
C GLU A 609 -0.28 67.13 -23.91
N VAL A 610 -0.57 68.27 -23.27
CA VAL A 610 0.22 69.48 -23.42
C VAL A 610 1.43 69.34 -22.49
N PRO A 611 2.68 69.41 -22.98
CA PRO A 611 3.85 69.42 -22.11
C PRO A 611 3.77 70.59 -21.12
N ALA A 612 4.14 70.36 -19.87
CA ALA A 612 4.35 71.46 -18.93
C ALA A 612 5.56 72.29 -19.40
N GLU A 613 5.41 73.63 -19.41
CA GLU A 613 6.49 74.59 -19.66
C GLU A 613 7.51 74.65 -18.51
#